data_AF-R7F222-F1
#
_entry.id   AF-R7F222-F1
#
_cell.length_a   1.000
_cell.length_b   1.000
_cell.length_c   1.000
_cell.angle_alpha   90.00
_cell.angle_beta   90.00
_cell.angle_gamma   90.00
#
_symmetry.space_group_name_H-M   'P 1'
#
loop_
_entity.id
_entity.type
_entity.pdbx_description
1 polymer ?
#
loop_
_entity_poly.entity_id
_entity_poly.type
_entity_poly.pdbx_seq_one_letter_code
_entity_poly.pdbx_strand_id
1 'polypeptide(L)'
;MIEKVKRDLILKTNPETNEQYWAPGVKTVYKPEEHDRVNAVLDILKGATTAEEVRKKYDITSINSIYTWIGKYVSQEKSLSLEEQTEEDMANKNKDDQIRELKAQLKQARKEAELEKLRAHAYDTMINLAEETFNISIRKKSGTKQ
;
A
#
# COMPACT_ATOMS: atom_id res chain seq x y z
N MET A 1 -31.69 -5.59 -7.40
CA MET A 1 -32.35 -4.81 -6.33
C MET A 1 -33.75 -5.36 -6.03
N ILE A 2 -34.09 -5.64 -4.77
CA ILE A 2 -35.42 -6.14 -4.38
C ILE A 2 -35.96 -5.26 -3.24
N GLU A 3 -36.96 -4.45 -3.53
CA GLU A 3 -37.69 -3.68 -2.51
C GLU A 3 -38.51 -4.64 -1.64
N LYS A 4 -38.31 -4.59 -0.32
CA LYS A 4 -39.15 -5.31 0.63
C LYS A 4 -39.98 -4.34 1.44
N VAL A 5 -41.28 -4.55 1.37
CA VAL A 5 -42.28 -3.75 2.05
C VAL A 5 -42.47 -4.33 3.45
N LYS A 6 -42.07 -3.61 4.51
CA LYS A 6 -42.28 -4.02 5.91
C LYS A 6 -43.41 -3.20 6.51
N ARG A 7 -44.33 -3.85 7.22
CA ARG A 7 -45.33 -3.16 8.05
C ARG A 7 -44.63 -2.68 9.32
N ASP A 8 -44.72 -1.39 9.61
CA ASP A 8 -44.14 -0.76 10.79
C ASP A 8 -45.09 0.32 11.34
N LEU A 9 -44.91 0.73 12.59
CA LEU A 9 -45.67 1.83 13.17
C LEU A 9 -45.08 3.16 12.67
N ILE A 10 -45.89 3.95 11.98
CA ILE A 10 -45.49 5.27 11.47
C ILE A 10 -46.26 6.33 12.25
N LEU A 11 -45.55 7.37 12.69
CA LEU A 11 -46.13 8.52 13.34
C LEU A 11 -46.96 9.31 12.31
N LYS A 12 -48.27 9.37 12.51
CA LYS A 12 -49.20 10.18 11.72
C LYS A 12 -49.76 11.30 12.58
N THR A 13 -50.02 12.44 11.96
CA THR A 13 -50.69 13.57 12.62
C THR A 13 -52.13 13.63 12.14
N ASN A 14 -53.07 13.68 13.08
CA ASN A 14 -54.48 13.84 12.75
C ASN A 14 -54.70 15.27 12.21
N PRO A 15 -55.22 15.45 10.98
CA PRO A 15 -55.44 16.78 10.40
C PRO A 15 -56.47 17.63 11.17
N GLU A 16 -57.33 17.02 11.99
CA GLU A 16 -58.39 17.72 12.72
C GLU A 16 -58.00 18.08 14.16
N THR A 17 -57.28 17.19 14.86
CA THR A 17 -56.92 17.39 16.28
C THR A 17 -55.47 17.79 16.48
N ASN A 18 -54.64 17.74 15.43
CA ASN A 18 -53.18 17.93 15.46
C ASN A 18 -52.45 16.99 16.44
N GLU A 19 -53.12 15.92 16.88
CA GLU A 19 -52.55 14.91 17.76
C GLU A 19 -51.71 13.93 16.94
N GLN A 20 -50.54 13.59 17.48
CA GLN A 20 -49.65 12.60 16.88
C GLN A 20 -50.01 11.22 17.41
N TYR A 21 -50.23 10.28 16.50
CA TYR A 21 -50.55 8.89 16.85
C TYR A 21 -49.76 7.91 16.00
N TRP A 22 -49.44 6.77 16.60
CA TRP A 22 -48.77 5.67 15.90
C TRP A 22 -49.81 4.86 15.14
N ALA A 23 -49.72 4.83 13.82
CA ALA A 23 -50.58 4.04 12.96
C ALA A 23 -49.79 2.95 12.23
N PRO A 24 -50.37 1.77 11.98
CA PRO A 24 -49.77 0.80 11.07
C PRO A 24 -49.55 1.44 9.70
N GLY A 25 -48.30 1.48 9.29
CA GLY A 25 -47.86 2.03 8.04
C GLY A 25 -46.91 1.08 7.33
N VAL A 26 -46.56 1.45 6.10
CA VAL A 26 -45.70 0.65 5.25
C VAL A 26 -44.38 1.39 5.11
N LYS A 27 -43.29 0.80 5.60
CA LYS A 27 -41.92 1.30 5.39
C LYS A 27 -41.25 0.43 4.34
N THR A 28 -40.72 1.06 3.29
CA THR A 28 -39.89 0.37 2.29
C THR A 28 -38.52 0.13 2.91
N VAL A 29 -38.18 -1.13 3.16
CA VAL A 29 -36.85 -1.54 3.65
C VAL A 29 -36.06 -2.04 2.45
N TYR A 30 -34.98 -1.34 2.13
CA TYR A 30 -34.06 -1.77 1.09
C TYR A 30 -33.27 -2.97 1.58
N LYS A 31 -33.26 -4.07 0.81
CA LYS A 31 -32.36 -5.19 1.07
C LYS A 31 -31.15 -5.02 0.17
N PRO A 32 -29.96 -4.67 0.72
CA PRO A 32 -28.77 -4.48 -0.11
C PRO A 32 -28.43 -5.75 -0.88
N GLU A 33 -28.13 -5.59 -2.17
CA GLU A 33 -27.67 -6.68 -3.03
C GLU A 33 -26.24 -7.09 -2.67
N GLU A 34 -25.77 -8.25 -3.12
CA GLU A 34 -24.45 -8.76 -2.71
C GLU A 34 -23.32 -7.79 -3.07
N HIS A 35 -23.39 -7.14 -4.23
CA HIS A 35 -22.40 -6.15 -4.66
C HIS A 35 -22.40 -4.88 -3.80
N ASP A 36 -23.58 -4.35 -3.42
CA ASP A 36 -23.69 -3.17 -2.54
C ASP A 36 -23.08 -3.43 -1.16
N ARG A 37 -23.22 -4.67 -0.66
CA ARG A 37 -22.64 -5.09 0.62
C ARG A 37 -21.12 -5.18 0.55
N VAL A 38 -20.59 -5.71 -0.56
CA VAL A 38 -19.13 -5.79 -0.81
C VAL A 38 -18.54 -4.38 -0.84
N ASN A 39 -19.12 -3.46 -1.63
CA ASN A 39 -18.64 -2.09 -1.73
C ASN A 39 -18.67 -1.37 -0.37
N ALA A 40 -19.75 -1.53 0.40
CA ALA A 40 -19.86 -0.97 1.74
C ALA A 40 -18.81 -1.53 2.71
N VAL A 41 -18.46 -2.81 2.59
CA VAL A 41 -17.42 -3.45 3.41
C VAL A 41 -16.03 -2.96 3.00
N LEU A 42 -15.77 -2.81 1.70
CA LEU A 42 -14.52 -2.24 1.19
C LEU A 42 -14.31 -0.80 1.68
N ASP A 43 -15.35 0.02 1.69
CA ASP A 43 -15.27 1.39 2.20
C ASP A 43 -14.98 1.43 3.70
N ILE A 44 -15.50 0.46 4.47
CA ILE A 44 -15.19 0.31 5.90
C ILE A 44 -13.73 -0.12 6.09
N LEU A 45 -13.26 -1.10 5.32
CA LEU A 45 -11.87 -1.60 5.41
C LEU A 45 -10.84 -0.56 4.99
N LYS A 46 -11.16 0.27 4.00
CA LYS A 46 -10.35 1.42 3.57
C LYS A 46 -10.37 2.59 4.56
N GLY A 47 -11.20 2.53 5.61
CA GLY A 47 -11.35 3.59 6.61
C GLY A 47 -12.10 4.83 6.11
N ALA A 48 -12.78 4.74 4.96
CA ALA A 48 -13.53 5.86 4.38
C ALA A 48 -14.89 6.05 5.07
N THR A 49 -15.47 4.99 5.64
CA THR A 49 -16.76 5.05 6.36
C THR A 49 -16.75 4.15 7.60
N THR A 50 -17.57 4.50 8.58
CA THR A 50 -17.75 3.68 9.80
C THR A 50 -18.92 2.72 9.64
N ALA A 51 -18.86 1.54 10.31
CA ALA A 51 -19.96 0.57 10.30
C ALA A 51 -21.32 1.17 10.72
N GLU A 52 -21.33 2.18 11.58
CA GLU A 52 -22.55 2.88 11.98
C GLU A 52 -23.15 3.74 10.86
N GLU A 53 -22.30 4.37 10.05
CA GLU A 53 -22.73 5.17 8.90
C GLU A 53 -23.33 4.28 7.83
N VAL A 54 -22.71 3.12 7.60
CA VAL A 54 -23.25 2.08 6.72
C VAL A 54 -24.59 1.54 7.23
N ARG A 55 -24.73 1.34 8.55
CA ARG A 55 -26.01 0.94 9.17
C ARG A 55 -27.11 1.95 8.87
N LYS A 56 -26.81 3.23 9.04
CA LYS A 56 -27.76 4.33 8.81
C LYS A 56 -28.11 4.47 7.32
N LYS A 57 -27.12 4.34 6.43
CA LYS A 57 -27.30 4.45 4.97
C LYS A 57 -28.23 3.37 4.41
N TYR A 58 -28.12 2.14 4.92
CA TYR A 58 -28.90 1.00 4.44
C TYR A 58 -30.10 0.64 5.35
N ASP A 59 -30.42 1.47 6.36
CA ASP A 59 -31.48 1.23 7.36
C ASP A 59 -31.44 -0.19 7.97
N ILE A 60 -30.21 -0.70 8.21
CA ILE A 60 -30.01 -2.05 8.72
C ILE A 60 -30.37 -2.09 10.20
N THR A 61 -31.23 -3.03 10.59
CA THR A 61 -31.72 -3.14 11.98
C THR A 61 -30.60 -3.47 12.98
N SER A 62 -29.63 -4.31 12.60
CA SER A 62 -28.55 -4.75 13.48
C SER A 62 -27.17 -4.44 12.91
N ILE A 63 -26.31 -3.86 13.74
CA ILE A 63 -24.90 -3.63 13.40
C ILE A 63 -24.15 -4.94 13.19
N ASN A 64 -24.56 -6.02 13.85
CA ASN A 64 -23.95 -7.35 13.70
C ASN A 64 -24.08 -7.89 12.27
N SER A 65 -25.10 -7.46 11.52
CA SER A 65 -25.25 -7.84 10.12
C SER A 65 -24.09 -7.31 9.27
N ILE A 66 -23.58 -6.12 9.58
CA ILE A 66 -22.43 -5.51 8.91
C ILE A 66 -21.16 -6.25 9.29
N TYR A 67 -20.94 -6.55 10.57
CA TYR A 67 -19.80 -7.35 11.00
C TYR A 67 -19.82 -8.77 10.41
N THR A 68 -21.01 -9.36 10.24
CA THR A 68 -21.16 -10.65 9.55
C THR A 68 -20.77 -10.53 8.08
N TRP A 69 -21.11 -9.43 7.41
CA TRP A 69 -20.67 -9.15 6.06
C TRP A 69 -19.16 -8.98 6.01
N ILE A 70 -18.56 -8.17 6.88
CA ILE A 70 -17.11 -8.01 6.99
C ILE A 70 -16.46 -9.38 7.18
N GLY A 71 -16.93 -10.20 8.12
CA GLY A 71 -16.40 -11.55 8.33
C GLY A 71 -16.53 -12.45 7.09
N LYS A 72 -17.69 -12.46 6.43
CA LYS A 72 -17.94 -13.24 5.21
C LYS A 72 -17.06 -12.77 4.07
N TYR A 73 -17.00 -11.48 3.79
CA TYR A 73 -16.27 -10.92 2.66
C TYR A 73 -14.78 -10.82 2.91
N VAL A 74 -14.29 -10.65 4.14
CA VAL A 74 -12.85 -10.77 4.45
C VAL A 74 -12.41 -12.22 4.39
N SER A 75 -13.27 -13.17 4.77
CA SER A 75 -12.96 -14.60 4.66
C SER A 75 -13.07 -15.09 3.21
N GLN A 76 -14.04 -14.56 2.45
CA GLN A 76 -14.19 -14.81 1.02
C GLN A 76 -13.10 -14.11 0.22
N GLU A 77 -12.78 -12.84 0.51
CA GLU A 77 -11.57 -12.19 0.02
C GLU A 77 -10.38 -13.04 0.41
N LYS A 78 -10.11 -13.43 1.65
CA LYS A 78 -8.97 -14.33 1.93
C LYS A 78 -8.94 -15.63 1.10
N SER A 79 -10.10 -16.16 0.68
CA SER A 79 -10.19 -17.29 -0.26
C SER A 79 -10.13 -16.91 -1.76
N LEU A 80 -10.48 -15.68 -2.13
CA LEU A 80 -10.45 -15.08 -3.48
C LEU A 80 -9.21 -14.17 -3.70
N SER A 81 -8.50 -13.88 -2.60
CA SER A 81 -7.26 -13.13 -2.32
C SER A 81 -6.08 -14.12 -2.20
N LEU A 82 -6.32 -15.37 -2.61
CA LEU A 82 -5.57 -15.83 -3.78
C LEU A 82 -5.88 -14.92 -4.99
N GLU A 83 -5.73 -13.60 -4.80
CA GLU A 83 -5.68 -12.62 -5.86
C GLU A 83 -4.51 -13.14 -6.66
N GLU A 84 -4.78 -13.37 -7.93
CA GLU A 84 -3.79 -13.38 -8.98
C GLU A 84 -2.71 -12.38 -8.61
N GLN A 85 -1.62 -12.86 -8.01
CA GLN A 85 -0.34 -12.23 -8.21
C GLN A 85 -0.18 -12.36 -9.71
N THR A 86 -0.66 -11.35 -10.43
CA THR A 86 -0.38 -11.23 -11.85
C THR A 86 1.12 -11.41 -11.95
N GLU A 87 1.57 -12.24 -12.89
CA GLU A 87 2.99 -12.55 -13.04
C GLU A 87 3.83 -11.26 -13.11
N GLU A 88 3.21 -10.16 -13.55
CA GLU A 88 3.73 -8.79 -13.58
C GLU A 88 4.09 -8.21 -12.19
N ASP A 89 3.27 -8.39 -11.14
CA ASP A 89 3.56 -7.85 -9.81
C ASP A 89 4.69 -8.61 -9.09
N MET A 90 4.77 -9.92 -9.28
CA MET A 90 5.91 -10.73 -8.81
C MET A 90 7.18 -10.43 -9.62
N ALA A 91 7.05 -10.20 -10.92
CA ALA A 91 8.16 -9.80 -11.78
C ALA A 91 8.68 -8.38 -11.43
N ASN A 92 7.80 -7.44 -11.09
CA ASN A 92 8.19 -6.07 -10.77
C ASN A 92 8.87 -5.98 -9.40
N LYS A 93 8.39 -6.71 -8.38
CA LYS A 93 9.09 -6.82 -7.09
C LYS A 93 10.50 -7.40 -7.25
N ASN A 94 10.64 -8.43 -8.08
CA ASN A 94 11.96 -9.03 -8.37
C ASN A 94 12.88 -8.04 -9.10
N LYS A 95 12.37 -7.27 -10.07
CA LYS A 95 13.16 -6.24 -10.77
C LYS A 95 13.62 -5.13 -9.82
N ASP A 96 12.75 -4.66 -8.92
CA ASP A 96 13.11 -3.61 -7.96
C ASP A 96 14.18 -4.07 -6.96
N ASP A 97 14.07 -5.31 -6.48
CA ASP A 97 15.10 -5.92 -5.63
C ASP A 97 16.43 -6.09 -6.39
N GLN A 98 16.40 -6.51 -7.66
CA GLN A 98 17.58 -6.60 -8.52
C GLN A 98 18.22 -5.22 -8.77
N ILE A 99 17.41 -4.19 -9.00
CA ILE A 99 17.89 -2.82 -9.20
C ILE A 99 18.56 -2.30 -7.92
N ARG A 100 17.99 -2.60 -6.75
CA ARG A 100 18.57 -2.21 -5.46
C ARG A 100 19.93 -2.89 -5.25
N GLU A 101 20.01 -4.20 -5.50
CA GLU A 101 21.23 -4.98 -5.38
C GLU A 101 22.32 -4.49 -6.35
N LEU A 102 21.99 -4.30 -7.63
CA LEU A 102 22.92 -3.77 -8.63
C LEU A 102 23.44 -2.36 -8.26
N LYS A 103 22.58 -1.50 -7.72
CA LYS A 103 23.00 -0.18 -7.23
C LYS A 103 23.96 -0.28 -6.04
N ALA A 104 23.74 -1.23 -5.13
CA ALA A 104 24.63 -1.46 -4.00
C ALA A 104 26.02 -1.92 -4.47
N GLN A 105 26.06 -2.88 -5.41
CA GLN A 105 27.31 -3.37 -6.00
C GLN A 105 28.06 -2.26 -6.74
N LEU A 106 27.38 -1.44 -7.53
CA LEU A 106 28.01 -0.29 -8.20
C LEU A 106 28.60 0.72 -7.21
N LYS A 107 27.91 0.98 -6.11
CA LYS A 107 28.40 1.89 -5.06
C LYS A 107 29.65 1.32 -4.40
N GLN A 108 29.66 0.02 -4.11
CA GLN A 108 30.82 -0.65 -3.52
C GLN A 108 32.02 -0.65 -4.47
N ALA A 109 31.83 -1.06 -5.73
CA ALA A 109 32.89 -1.08 -6.73
C ALA A 109 33.48 0.32 -6.98
N ARG A 110 32.66 1.37 -6.99
CA ARG A 110 33.14 2.75 -7.10
C ARG A 110 33.99 3.17 -5.91
N LYS A 111 33.58 2.81 -4.69
CA LYS A 111 34.33 3.13 -3.47
C LYS A 111 35.68 2.41 -3.45
N GLU A 112 35.74 1.16 -3.87
CA GLU A 112 36.98 0.39 -3.98
C GLU A 112 37.93 1.02 -5.02
N ALA A 113 37.39 1.40 -6.19
CA ALA A 113 38.17 2.07 -7.22
C ALA A 113 38.71 3.45 -6.78
N GLU A 114 37.93 4.21 -6.02
CA GLU A 114 38.36 5.50 -5.47
C GLU A 114 39.48 5.32 -4.43
N LEU A 115 39.34 4.33 -3.55
CA LEU A 115 40.35 4.01 -2.55
C LEU A 115 41.67 3.60 -3.21
N GLU A 116 41.63 2.77 -4.25
CA GLU A 116 42.84 2.34 -4.94
C GLU A 116 43.50 3.50 -5.70
N LYS A 117 42.72 4.40 -6.31
CA LYS A 117 43.25 5.63 -6.92
C LYS A 117 43.94 6.52 -5.88
N LEU A 118 43.32 6.69 -4.71
CA LEU A 118 43.89 7.48 -3.62
C LEU A 118 45.17 6.85 -3.09
N ARG A 119 45.20 5.51 -2.97
CA ARG A 119 46.38 4.75 -2.57
C ARG A 119 47.52 4.91 -3.57
N ALA A 120 47.24 4.77 -4.86
CA ALA A 120 48.22 4.98 -5.93
C ALA A 120 48.79 6.40 -5.90
N HIS A 121 47.93 7.41 -5.77
CA HIS A 121 48.35 8.80 -5.64
C HIS A 121 49.22 9.02 -4.39
N ALA A 122 48.84 8.45 -3.25
CA ALA A 122 49.63 8.53 -2.03
C ALA A 122 51.03 7.92 -2.20
N TYR A 123 51.13 6.76 -2.86
CA TYR A 123 52.43 6.15 -3.17
C TYR A 123 53.26 7.00 -4.12
N ASP A 124 52.67 7.56 -5.18
CA ASP A 124 53.37 8.47 -6.09
C ASP A 124 53.92 9.70 -5.33
N THR A 125 53.12 10.30 -4.44
CA THR A 125 53.60 11.44 -3.63
C THR A 125 54.72 11.05 -2.67
N MET A 126 54.67 9.86 -2.07
CA MET A 126 55.70 9.38 -1.16
C MET A 126 57.00 9.09 -1.92
N ILE A 127 56.92 8.57 -3.15
CA ILE A 127 58.07 8.39 -4.02
C ILE A 127 58.71 9.74 -4.32
N ASN A 128 57.93 10.75 -4.73
CA ASN A 128 58.46 12.09 -5.01
C ASN A 128 59.21 12.68 -3.79
N LEU A 129 58.60 12.61 -2.59
CA LEU A 129 59.23 13.10 -1.36
C LEU A 129 60.54 12.36 -1.04
N ALA A 130 60.61 11.05 -1.28
CA ALA A 130 61.81 10.27 -1.04
C ALA A 130 62.91 10.59 -2.07
N GLU A 131 62.56 10.76 -3.34
CA GLU A 131 63.50 11.19 -4.38
C GLU A 131 64.07 12.59 -4.08
N GLU A 132 63.23 13.52 -3.62
CA GLU A 132 63.65 14.88 -3.22
C GLU A 132 64.56 14.87 -1.98
N THR A 133 64.21 14.10 -0.94
CA THR A 133 64.92 14.11 0.35
C THR A 133 66.26 13.38 0.29
N PHE A 134 66.29 12.22 -0.38
CA PHE A 134 67.45 11.35 -0.42
C PHE A 134 68.26 11.46 -1.71
N ASN A 135 67.78 12.23 -2.70
CA ASN A 135 68.42 12.48 -3.99
C ASN A 135 68.79 11.18 -4.74
N ILE A 136 68.00 10.14 -4.55
CA ILE A 136 68.09 8.84 -5.22
C ILE A 136 66.93 8.69 -6.20
N SER A 137 67.17 8.14 -7.40
CA SER A 137 66.10 7.86 -8.36
C SER A 137 65.47 6.50 -8.04
N ILE A 138 64.20 6.50 -7.61
CA ILE A 138 63.43 5.31 -7.29
C ILE A 138 62.61 4.88 -8.51
N ARG A 139 62.05 5.84 -9.25
CA ARG A 139 61.30 5.57 -10.48
C ARG A 139 62.24 5.33 -11.67
N LYS A 140 61.93 4.34 -12.50
CA LYS A 140 62.63 4.18 -13.78
C LYS A 140 62.39 5.38 -14.68
N LYS A 141 63.45 5.96 -15.25
CA LYS A 141 63.33 7.00 -16.27
C LYS A 141 62.65 6.42 -17.50
N SER A 142 61.55 7.02 -17.94
CA SER A 142 60.86 6.64 -19.17
C SER A 142 61.72 7.02 -20.39
N GLY A 143 62.62 6.13 -20.79
CA GLY A 143 63.37 6.28 -22.03
C GLY A 143 64.62 5.42 -22.12
N THR A 144 64.52 4.32 -22.85
CA THR A 144 65.53 3.99 -23.87
C THR A 144 64.86 4.32 -25.20
N LYS A 145 65.44 5.24 -25.98
CA LYS A 145 65.04 5.50 -27.38
C LYS A 145 65.06 4.18 -28.15
N GLN A 146 63.95 3.83 -28.80
CA GLN A 146 63.92 3.08 -30.06
C GLN A 146 62.89 3.73 -30.98
#